data_AF-D1A6L2-F1
#
_entry.id   AF-D1A6L2-F1
#
_cell.length_a   1.000
_cell.length_b   1.000
_cell.length_c   1.000
_cell.angle_alpha   90.00
_cell.angle_beta   90.00
_cell.angle_gamma   90.00
#
_symmetry.space_group_name_H-M   'P 1'
#
loop_
_entity.id
_entity.type
_entity.pdbx_description
1 polymer ?
#
loop_
_entity_poly.entity_id
_entity_poly.type
_entity_poly.pdbx_seq_one_letter_code
_entity_poly.pdbx_strand_id
1 'polypeptide(L)'
;MTVVAKPDRWAASKRFFAAAAAPACFVLALLLSAFFMLILPGAVVYTVVWGERAVATIEACERRQVRHDTTYLDCRGSWRFADGARGSGHVSGVGGDDIGREVPVRVGPLGPYAGGLGRSRHALIPGALMWAVSLPVAGVALYFLFRARARARRVLAEVGEADGLMGRRRFRDGHGRTLLRFRASSRPPIVLSGVESAQRGGRRFATSRPFVTARVPSGGVAFFIARLAGGFAVFDADGRPALVVRRSSVSPPRLEILAPDRTPLGRIVPHPGGEDRPGVAFALITEGDGETAAVVVAKFLRWVVVFCGDPPEPLRQAATAFAFEALRLTR
;
A
#
# COMPACT_ATOMS: atom_id res chain seq x y z
N MET A 1 3.46 -50.38 -8.63
CA MET A 1 2.40 -49.37 -8.86
C MET A 1 2.80 -48.08 -8.13
N THR A 2 3.34 -47.10 -8.84
CA THR A 2 3.77 -45.81 -8.27
C THR A 2 2.75 -44.73 -8.66
N VAL A 3 2.05 -44.20 -7.65
CA VAL A 3 1.03 -43.15 -7.83
C VAL A 3 1.75 -41.82 -8.05
N VAL A 4 1.72 -41.33 -9.28
CA VAL A 4 2.25 -40.01 -9.64
C VAL A 4 1.31 -38.94 -9.09
N ALA A 5 1.72 -38.27 -8.02
CA ALA A 5 1.00 -37.16 -7.43
C ALA A 5 0.93 -35.98 -8.41
N LYS A 6 -0.29 -35.66 -8.87
CA LYS A 6 -0.58 -34.57 -9.80
C LYS A 6 -0.32 -33.23 -9.09
N PRO A 7 0.63 -32.39 -9.55
CA PRO A 7 0.91 -31.13 -8.88
C PRO A 7 -0.28 -30.18 -9.04
N ASP A 8 -0.83 -29.78 -7.89
CA ASP A 8 -2.03 -28.99 -7.77
C ASP A 8 -1.78 -27.54 -8.24
N ARG A 9 -1.94 -27.33 -9.56
CA ARG A 9 -1.69 -26.04 -10.25
C ARG A 9 -2.53 -24.88 -9.69
N TRP A 10 -3.55 -25.16 -8.88
CA TRP A 10 -4.45 -24.16 -8.32
C TRP A 10 -3.94 -23.50 -7.03
N ALA A 11 -3.07 -24.15 -6.25
CA ALA A 11 -2.55 -23.61 -4.99
C ALA A 11 -1.66 -22.37 -5.16
N ALA A 12 -0.97 -22.26 -6.30
CA ALA A 12 -0.12 -21.11 -6.60
C ALA A 12 -0.93 -19.85 -6.95
N SER A 13 -2.10 -19.99 -7.58
CA SER A 13 -2.94 -18.86 -7.98
C SER A 13 -3.57 -18.14 -6.78
N LYS A 14 -4.00 -18.89 -5.75
CA LYS A 14 -4.59 -18.34 -4.52
C LYS A 14 -3.64 -17.44 -3.74
N ARG A 15 -2.33 -17.73 -3.73
CA ARG A 15 -1.32 -16.90 -3.03
C ARG A 15 -0.97 -15.59 -3.76
N PHE A 16 -1.19 -15.50 -5.07
CA PHE A 16 -0.86 -14.31 -5.85
C PHE A 16 -1.93 -13.22 -5.75
N PHE A 17 -3.21 -13.57 -5.65
CA PHE A 17 -4.27 -12.59 -5.43
C PHE A 17 -4.24 -12.03 -4.00
N ALA A 18 -3.86 -12.85 -3.00
CA ALA A 18 -3.72 -12.40 -1.61
C ALA A 18 -2.66 -11.29 -1.43
N ALA A 19 -1.51 -11.36 -2.12
CA ALA A 19 -0.40 -10.44 -1.87
C ALA A 19 -0.54 -9.04 -2.50
N ALA A 20 -1.42 -8.87 -3.49
CA ALA A 20 -1.69 -7.57 -4.12
C ALA A 20 -3.04 -6.97 -3.71
N ALA A 21 -4.02 -7.82 -3.34
CA ALA A 21 -5.29 -7.37 -2.78
C ALA A 21 -5.15 -6.98 -1.30
N ALA A 22 -4.23 -7.57 -0.53
CA ALA A 22 -4.06 -7.28 0.90
C ALA A 22 -3.99 -5.78 1.25
N PRO A 23 -3.17 -4.92 0.60
CA PRO A 23 -3.14 -3.50 0.95
C PRO A 23 -4.39 -2.75 0.51
N ALA A 24 -4.98 -3.08 -0.63
CA ALA A 24 -6.22 -2.42 -1.09
C ALA A 24 -7.43 -2.82 -0.23
N CYS A 25 -7.56 -4.10 0.11
CA CYS A 25 -8.57 -4.60 1.02
C CYS A 25 -8.37 -4.07 2.45
N PHE A 26 -7.12 -3.94 2.92
CA PHE A 26 -6.81 -3.34 4.21
C PHE A 26 -7.20 -1.86 4.27
N VAL A 27 -6.85 -1.09 3.24
CA VAL A 27 -7.26 0.32 3.13
C VAL A 27 -8.78 0.44 3.01
N LEU A 28 -9.44 -0.39 2.21
CA LEU A 28 -10.89 -0.41 2.10
C LEU A 28 -11.55 -0.78 3.44
N ALA A 29 -11.03 -1.78 4.15
CA ALA A 29 -11.52 -2.19 5.47
C ALA A 29 -11.33 -1.07 6.50
N LEU A 30 -10.20 -0.35 6.47
CA LEU A 30 -9.99 0.83 7.31
C LEU A 30 -10.97 1.95 6.98
N LEU A 31 -11.22 2.22 5.70
CA LEU A 31 -12.18 3.25 5.27
C LEU A 31 -13.61 2.89 5.66
N LEU A 32 -14.01 1.63 5.48
CA LEU A 32 -15.32 1.14 5.91
C LEU A 32 -15.46 1.19 7.43
N SER A 33 -14.44 0.74 8.17
CA SER A 33 -14.41 0.83 9.63
C SER A 33 -14.54 2.27 10.09
N ALA A 34 -13.77 3.19 9.51
CA ALA A 34 -13.86 4.62 9.78
C ALA A 34 -15.25 5.18 9.48
N PHE A 35 -15.85 4.80 8.35
CA PHE A 35 -17.21 5.20 7.97
C PHE A 35 -18.26 4.74 9.00
N PHE A 36 -18.27 3.46 9.39
CA PHE A 36 -19.19 2.95 10.41
C PHE A 36 -18.94 3.60 11.78
N MET A 37 -17.67 3.85 12.12
CA MET A 37 -17.26 4.53 13.34
C MET A 37 -17.57 6.04 13.35
N LEU A 38 -17.88 6.65 12.21
CA LEU A 38 -18.40 8.02 12.10
C LEU A 38 -19.91 8.04 12.16
N ILE A 39 -20.54 7.15 11.39
CA ILE A 39 -22.00 7.16 11.22
C ILE A 39 -22.70 6.80 12.52
N LEU A 40 -22.23 5.77 13.23
CA LEU A 40 -22.95 5.34 14.43
C LEU A 40 -22.93 6.42 15.53
N PRO A 41 -21.78 7.00 15.91
CA PRO A 41 -21.76 8.13 16.85
C PRO A 41 -22.50 9.36 16.31
N GLY A 42 -22.36 9.66 15.01
CA GLY A 42 -23.04 10.77 14.37
C GLY A 42 -24.56 10.64 14.42
N ALA A 43 -25.10 9.44 14.18
CA ALA A 43 -26.53 9.15 14.26
C ALA A 43 -27.06 9.20 15.70
N VAL A 44 -26.26 8.77 16.69
CA VAL A 44 -26.61 8.93 18.11
C VAL A 44 -26.67 10.42 18.48
N VAL A 45 -25.63 11.19 18.14
CA VAL A 45 -25.60 12.65 18.38
C VAL A 45 -26.78 13.32 17.67
N TYR A 46 -27.06 12.93 16.43
CA TYR A 46 -28.17 13.46 15.66
C TYR A 46 -29.51 13.20 16.36
N THR A 47 -29.74 11.95 16.79
CA THR A 47 -30.97 11.55 17.47
C THR A 47 -31.15 12.31 18.79
N VAL A 48 -30.08 12.51 19.57
CA VAL A 48 -30.16 13.23 20.85
C VAL A 48 -30.43 14.73 20.66
N VAL A 49 -29.88 15.36 19.62
CA VAL A 49 -30.00 16.82 19.40
C VAL A 49 -31.26 17.16 18.59
N TRP A 50 -31.45 16.49 17.46
CA TRP A 50 -32.49 16.80 16.47
C TRP A 50 -33.59 15.73 16.35
N GLY A 51 -33.49 14.61 17.08
CA GLY A 51 -34.53 13.58 17.04
C GLY A 51 -35.88 14.10 17.52
N GLU A 52 -36.93 13.57 16.92
CA GLU A 52 -38.31 13.95 17.20
C GLU A 52 -38.69 13.52 18.62
N ARG A 53 -39.34 14.40 19.39
CA ARG A 53 -39.66 14.13 20.78
C ARG A 53 -40.87 13.19 20.86
N ALA A 54 -40.73 12.12 21.63
CA ALA A 54 -41.81 11.20 21.94
C ALA A 54 -41.76 10.79 23.42
N VAL A 55 -42.83 10.20 23.91
CA VAL A 55 -42.89 9.57 25.22
C VAL A 55 -42.98 8.07 25.02
N ALA A 56 -42.06 7.30 25.59
CA ALA A 56 -42.03 5.85 25.49
C ALA A 56 -42.49 5.20 26.80
N THR A 57 -43.34 4.19 26.72
CA THR A 57 -43.71 3.31 27.82
C THR A 57 -42.94 2.01 27.66
N ILE A 58 -42.10 1.69 28.64
CA ILE A 58 -41.24 0.50 28.58
C ILE A 58 -42.01 -0.71 29.11
N GLU A 59 -42.15 -1.73 28.28
CA GLU A 59 -42.97 -2.92 28.56
C GLU A 59 -42.14 -4.03 29.19
N ALA A 60 -40.95 -4.29 28.63
CA ALA A 60 -40.07 -5.36 29.11
C ALA A 60 -38.60 -5.06 28.80
N CYS A 61 -37.70 -5.56 29.64
CA CYS A 61 -36.27 -5.58 29.38
C CYS A 61 -35.70 -6.98 29.58
N GLU A 62 -35.12 -7.56 28.53
CA GLU A 62 -34.50 -8.88 28.55
C GLU A 62 -32.99 -8.75 28.52
N ARG A 63 -32.28 -9.43 29.43
CA ARG A 63 -30.82 -9.51 29.33
C ARG A 63 -30.46 -10.57 28.28
N ARG A 64 -29.91 -10.13 27.15
CA ARG A 64 -29.48 -11.00 26.05
C ARG A 64 -27.97 -11.14 26.02
N GLN A 65 -27.50 -12.34 25.73
CA GLN A 65 -26.07 -12.64 25.60
C GLN A 65 -25.73 -12.72 24.11
N VAL A 66 -24.92 -11.79 23.59
CA VAL A 66 -24.49 -11.83 22.17
C VAL A 66 -23.29 -12.75 21.99
N ARG A 67 -22.40 -12.78 23.01
CA ARG A 67 -21.16 -13.56 23.06
C ARG A 67 -20.88 -13.98 24.49
N HIS A 68 -20.00 -14.97 24.69
CA HIS A 68 -19.69 -15.57 26.00
C HIS A 68 -19.49 -14.54 27.13
N ASP A 69 -18.86 -13.40 26.84
CA ASP A 69 -18.53 -12.38 27.85
C ASP A 69 -19.27 -11.04 27.67
N THR A 70 -20.31 -10.97 26.83
CA THR A 70 -21.01 -9.70 26.59
C THR A 70 -22.52 -9.88 26.70
N THR A 71 -23.08 -9.32 27.79
CA THR A 71 -24.52 -9.21 28.00
C THR A 71 -24.97 -7.77 27.72
N TYR A 72 -26.11 -7.63 27.07
CA TYR A 72 -26.77 -6.34 26.85
C TYR A 72 -28.22 -6.45 27.28
N LEU A 73 -28.80 -5.33 27.69
CA LEU A 73 -30.21 -5.24 28.05
C LEU A 73 -30.99 -4.80 26.81
N ASP A 74 -31.84 -5.68 26.29
CA ASP A 74 -32.76 -5.39 25.19
C ASP A 74 -34.12 -4.97 25.79
N CYS A 75 -34.38 -3.67 25.81
CA CYS A 75 -35.64 -3.12 26.29
C CYS A 75 -36.58 -2.82 25.13
N ARG A 76 -37.85 -3.24 25.26
CA ARG A 76 -38.91 -3.02 24.29
C ARG A 76 -40.05 -2.23 24.91
N GLY A 77 -40.71 -1.44 24.08
CA GLY A 77 -41.84 -0.64 24.49
C GLY A 77 -42.55 0.00 23.30
N SER A 78 -43.57 0.77 23.62
CA SER A 78 -44.31 1.60 22.69
C SER A 78 -44.02 3.07 22.96
N TRP A 79 -44.07 3.92 21.93
CA TRP A 79 -43.90 5.36 22.08
C TRP A 79 -44.96 6.14 21.30
N ARG A 80 -45.25 7.33 21.80
CA ARG A 80 -46.23 8.24 21.23
C ARG A 80 -45.59 9.60 20.95
N PHE A 81 -45.80 10.09 19.74
CA PHE A 81 -45.40 11.42 19.29
C PHE A 81 -46.45 12.47 19.68
N ALA A 82 -46.09 13.75 19.54
CA ALA A 82 -46.98 14.86 19.90
C ALA A 82 -48.23 14.94 19.02
N ASP A 83 -48.12 14.52 17.76
CA ASP A 83 -49.22 14.44 16.78
C ASP A 83 -50.17 13.24 17.02
N GLY A 84 -49.87 12.41 18.02
CA GLY A 84 -50.63 11.21 18.34
C GLY A 84 -50.20 9.95 17.58
N ALA A 85 -49.25 10.05 16.64
CA ALA A 85 -48.66 8.88 16.00
C ALA A 85 -48.01 7.98 17.05
N ARG A 86 -48.04 6.66 16.79
CA ARG A 86 -47.51 5.64 17.70
C ARG A 86 -46.53 4.74 16.99
N GLY A 87 -45.50 4.33 17.72
CA GLY A 87 -44.56 3.30 17.30
C GLY A 87 -44.32 2.29 18.41
N SER A 88 -43.72 1.15 18.08
CA SER A 88 -43.36 0.11 19.04
C SER A 88 -42.10 -0.62 18.59
N GLY A 89 -41.29 -1.09 19.54
CA GLY A 89 -40.04 -1.77 19.23
C GLY A 89 -38.99 -1.61 20.32
N HIS A 90 -37.72 -1.75 19.92
CA HIS A 90 -36.57 -1.57 20.81
C HIS A 90 -36.43 -0.09 21.22
N VAL A 91 -36.20 0.15 22.51
CA VAL A 91 -35.90 1.47 23.06
C VAL A 91 -34.50 1.45 23.65
N SER A 92 -33.61 2.27 23.08
CA SER A 92 -32.23 2.37 23.54
C SER A 92 -32.10 3.35 24.71
N GLY A 93 -31.09 3.13 25.55
CA GLY A 93 -30.75 4.07 26.63
C GLY A 93 -31.64 4.01 27.86
N VAL A 94 -32.59 3.07 27.95
CA VAL A 94 -33.39 2.77 29.15
C VAL A 94 -32.81 1.59 29.95
N GLY A 95 -33.18 1.48 31.22
CA GLY A 95 -32.79 0.40 32.14
C GLY A 95 -33.96 -0.41 32.67
N GLY A 96 -33.68 -1.44 33.46
CA GLY A 96 -34.72 -2.25 34.12
C GLY A 96 -35.62 -1.44 35.07
N ASP A 97 -35.09 -0.37 35.66
CA ASP A 97 -35.82 0.53 36.56
C ASP A 97 -36.86 1.39 35.84
N ASP A 98 -36.85 1.41 34.50
CA ASP A 98 -37.76 2.17 33.66
C ASP A 98 -39.00 1.35 33.23
N ILE A 99 -39.07 0.05 33.56
CA ILE A 99 -40.20 -0.83 33.20
C ILE A 99 -41.50 -0.30 33.82
N GLY A 100 -42.54 -0.20 32.99
CA GLY A 100 -43.86 0.32 33.37
C GLY A 100 -43.91 1.84 33.52
N ARG A 101 -42.82 2.56 33.26
CA ARG A 101 -42.75 4.03 33.34
C ARG A 101 -42.79 4.66 31.97
N GLU A 102 -43.35 5.87 31.93
CA GLU A 102 -43.23 6.77 30.78
C GLU A 102 -41.90 7.52 30.84
N VAL A 103 -41.09 7.39 29.79
CA VAL A 103 -39.76 8.00 29.69
C VAL A 103 -39.71 8.92 28.47
N PRO A 104 -39.21 10.16 28.59
CA PRO A 104 -39.01 11.02 27.44
C PRO A 104 -37.90 10.45 26.55
N VAL A 105 -38.20 10.30 25.26
CA VAL A 105 -37.28 9.78 24.26
C VAL A 105 -37.17 10.73 23.07
N ARG A 106 -36.11 10.56 22.30
CA ARG A 106 -35.99 11.14 20.96
C ARG A 106 -35.87 10.05 19.92
N VAL A 107 -36.68 10.14 18.87
CA VAL A 107 -36.71 9.18 17.79
C VAL A 107 -35.88 9.70 16.63
N GLY A 108 -34.93 8.89 16.18
CA GLY A 108 -34.07 9.20 15.05
C GLY A 108 -33.89 8.00 14.12
N PRO A 109 -32.92 8.05 13.19
CA PRO A 109 -32.72 6.99 12.18
C PRO A 109 -32.40 5.61 12.77
N LEU A 110 -31.90 5.56 14.01
CA LEU A 110 -31.59 4.32 14.73
C LEU A 110 -32.70 3.88 15.70
N GLY A 111 -33.83 4.59 15.71
CA GLY A 111 -34.95 4.33 16.62
C GLY A 111 -35.02 5.29 17.82
N PRO A 112 -35.90 5.01 18.78
CA PRO A 112 -36.07 5.81 19.99
C PRO A 112 -34.89 5.63 20.95
N TYR A 113 -34.36 6.76 21.42
CA TYR A 113 -33.28 6.82 22.40
C TYR A 113 -33.70 7.63 23.62
N ALA A 114 -33.57 7.03 24.81
CA ALA A 114 -33.81 7.66 26.10
C ALA A 114 -32.53 8.17 26.72
N GLY A 115 -32.58 9.41 27.23
CA GLY A 115 -31.48 10.06 27.95
C GLY A 115 -30.60 10.98 27.09
N GLY A 116 -29.68 11.68 27.75
CA GLY A 116 -28.72 12.59 27.11
C GLY A 116 -27.42 11.90 26.69
N LEU A 117 -26.53 12.64 26.02
CA LEU A 117 -25.20 12.17 25.57
C LEU A 117 -24.38 11.46 26.67
N GLY A 118 -24.60 11.82 27.94
CA GLY A 118 -23.95 11.20 29.09
C GLY A 118 -24.19 9.68 29.22
N ARG A 119 -25.39 9.18 28.86
CA ARG A 119 -25.66 7.72 28.85
C ARG A 119 -24.88 7.00 27.75
N SER A 120 -24.56 7.68 26.66
CA SER A 120 -23.78 7.14 25.53
C SER A 120 -22.27 7.34 25.62
N ARG A 121 -21.74 7.88 26.75
CA ARG A 121 -20.31 8.21 26.88
C ARG A 121 -19.36 7.05 26.56
N HIS A 122 -19.75 5.82 26.87
CA HIS A 122 -18.95 4.62 26.63
C HIS A 122 -18.83 4.27 25.13
N ALA A 123 -19.78 4.68 24.29
CA ALA A 123 -19.70 4.53 22.85
C ALA A 123 -19.03 5.75 22.19
N LEU A 124 -19.30 6.96 22.69
CA LEU A 124 -18.80 8.21 22.10
C LEU A 124 -17.32 8.46 22.39
N ILE A 125 -16.85 8.23 23.62
CA ILE A 125 -15.46 8.54 24.04
C ILE A 125 -14.42 7.72 23.25
N PRO A 126 -14.54 6.38 23.11
CA PRO A 126 -13.56 5.61 22.34
C PRO A 126 -13.51 6.04 20.86
N GLY A 127 -14.68 6.32 20.28
CA GLY A 127 -14.78 6.84 18.91
C GLY A 127 -14.05 8.18 18.79
N ALA A 128 -14.33 9.13 19.67
CA ALA A 128 -13.70 10.45 19.67
C ALA A 128 -12.17 10.37 19.86
N LEU A 129 -11.69 9.55 20.80
CA LEU A 129 -10.25 9.35 21.03
C LEU A 129 -9.56 8.73 19.82
N MET A 130 -10.16 7.71 19.21
CA MET A 130 -9.63 7.10 18.00
C MET A 130 -9.54 8.12 16.85
N TRP A 131 -10.55 8.97 16.68
CA TRP A 131 -10.54 10.05 15.68
C TRP A 131 -9.47 11.10 15.95
N ALA A 132 -9.33 11.52 17.22
CA ALA A 132 -8.32 12.47 17.65
C ALA A 132 -6.90 11.99 17.35
N VAL A 133 -6.65 10.68 17.33
CA VAL A 133 -5.36 10.09 16.94
C VAL A 133 -5.26 9.86 15.43
N SER A 134 -6.33 9.34 14.81
CA SER A 134 -6.30 8.91 13.40
C SER A 134 -6.22 10.09 12.44
N LEU A 135 -6.89 11.21 12.72
CA LEU A 135 -6.88 12.38 11.83
C LEU A 135 -5.50 13.03 11.72
N PRO A 136 -4.76 13.31 12.81
CA PRO A 136 -3.40 13.80 12.71
C PRO A 136 -2.47 12.85 11.95
N VAL A 137 -2.54 11.54 12.25
CA VAL A 137 -1.71 10.54 11.56
C VAL A 137 -2.00 10.51 10.06
N ALA A 138 -3.28 10.50 9.68
CA ALA A 138 -3.70 10.57 8.28
C ALA A 138 -3.28 11.89 7.62
N GLY A 139 -3.43 13.01 8.31
CA GLY A 139 -3.02 14.34 7.86
C GLY A 139 -1.52 14.42 7.60
N VAL A 140 -0.71 13.91 8.52
CA VAL A 140 0.76 13.82 8.36
C VAL A 140 1.12 12.91 7.18
N ALA A 141 0.52 11.73 7.07
CA ALA A 141 0.77 10.81 5.96
C ALA A 141 0.40 11.43 4.60
N LEU A 142 -0.76 12.09 4.51
CA LEU A 142 -1.22 12.80 3.32
C LEU A 142 -0.30 13.98 2.99
N TYR A 143 0.14 14.75 3.99
CA TYR A 143 1.10 15.85 3.81
C TYR A 143 2.40 15.35 3.17
N PHE A 144 2.98 14.27 3.68
CA PHE A 144 4.18 13.67 3.08
C PHE A 144 3.93 13.14 1.67
N LEU A 145 2.77 12.51 1.42
CA LEU A 145 2.38 12.02 0.11
C LEU A 145 2.26 13.16 -0.91
N PHE A 146 1.54 14.23 -0.57
CA PHE A 146 1.36 15.39 -1.44
C PHE A 146 2.67 16.11 -1.71
N ARG A 147 3.52 16.25 -0.68
CA ARG A 147 4.85 16.84 -0.84
C ARG A 147 5.76 15.99 -1.73
N ALA A 148 5.76 14.66 -1.55
CA ALA A 148 6.48 13.74 -2.43
C ALA A 148 5.98 13.84 -3.88
N ARG A 149 4.67 13.93 -4.08
CA ARG A 149 4.06 14.09 -5.41
C ARG A 149 4.42 15.44 -6.05
N ALA A 150 4.40 16.53 -5.28
CA ALA A 150 4.79 17.86 -5.75
C ALA A 150 6.26 17.86 -6.17
N ARG A 151 7.12 17.22 -5.39
CA ARG A 151 8.54 17.06 -5.73
C ARG A 151 8.76 16.22 -6.98
N ALA A 152 8.12 15.06 -7.07
CA ALA A 152 8.19 14.22 -8.27
C ALA A 152 7.75 14.99 -9.52
N ARG A 153 6.71 15.82 -9.42
CA ARG A 153 6.28 16.71 -10.53
C ARG A 153 7.34 17.74 -10.90
N ARG A 154 7.99 18.38 -9.93
CA ARG A 154 9.07 19.36 -10.20
C ARG A 154 10.24 18.70 -10.93
N VAL A 155 10.73 17.58 -10.40
CA VAL A 155 11.84 16.84 -11.03
C VAL A 155 11.46 16.37 -12.44
N LEU A 156 10.24 15.88 -12.64
CA LEU A 156 9.79 15.48 -13.98
C LEU A 156 9.62 16.67 -14.94
N ALA A 157 9.27 17.85 -14.43
CA ALA A 157 9.21 19.07 -15.22
C ALA A 157 10.60 19.58 -15.61
N GLU A 158 11.59 19.42 -14.72
CA GLU A 158 13.00 19.78 -14.98
C GLU A 158 13.66 18.85 -16.01
N VAL A 159 13.39 17.54 -15.93
CA VAL A 159 14.09 16.52 -16.76
C VAL A 159 13.32 16.18 -18.05
N GLY A 160 12.04 16.53 -18.15
CA GLY A 160 11.20 16.26 -19.32
C GLY A 160 10.50 14.89 -19.27
N GLU A 161 9.18 14.88 -19.03
CA GLU A 161 8.40 13.63 -18.88
C GLU A 161 8.14 12.89 -20.21
N ALA A 162 8.17 13.58 -21.36
CA ALA A 162 7.72 13.06 -22.65
C ALA A 162 8.49 11.82 -23.12
N ASP A 163 9.79 11.77 -22.83
CA ASP A 163 10.69 10.69 -23.27
C ASP A 163 10.92 9.61 -22.20
N GLY A 164 10.17 9.69 -21.09
CA GLY A 164 10.33 8.79 -19.95
C GLY A 164 9.69 7.41 -20.12
N LEU A 165 10.35 6.38 -19.58
CA LEU A 165 9.77 5.05 -19.39
C LEU A 165 9.01 4.97 -18.06
N MET A 166 7.69 4.78 -18.10
CA MET A 166 6.85 4.69 -16.92
C MET A 166 6.39 3.25 -16.67
N GLY A 167 6.62 2.74 -15.45
CA GLY A 167 6.22 1.38 -15.13
C GLY A 167 6.37 0.92 -13.69
N ARG A 168 5.96 -0.32 -13.46
CA ARG A 168 6.28 -1.10 -12.25
C ARG A 168 6.63 -2.53 -12.61
N ARG A 169 5.76 -3.20 -13.37
CA ARG A 169 6.02 -4.53 -13.95
C ARG A 169 6.01 -4.50 -15.48
N ARG A 170 5.41 -3.47 -16.05
CA ARG A 170 5.41 -3.17 -17.48
C ARG A 170 5.85 -1.72 -17.59
N PHE A 171 6.93 -1.48 -18.32
CA PHE A 171 7.43 -0.14 -18.60
C PHE A 171 6.93 0.25 -19.97
N ARG A 172 6.40 1.47 -20.06
CA ARG A 172 5.80 2.04 -21.26
C ARG A 172 6.47 3.36 -21.60
N ASP A 173 6.53 3.68 -22.88
CA ASP A 173 6.94 5.00 -23.36
C ASP A 173 5.83 6.06 -23.14
N GLY A 174 6.11 7.31 -23.53
CA GLY A 174 5.15 8.41 -23.49
C GLY A 174 3.90 8.18 -24.36
N HIS A 175 3.97 7.29 -25.35
CA HIS A 175 2.83 6.90 -26.20
C HIS A 175 2.04 5.71 -25.63
N GLY A 176 2.39 5.21 -24.45
CA GLY A 176 1.73 4.07 -23.81
C GLY A 176 2.09 2.70 -24.38
N ARG A 177 3.03 2.63 -25.34
CA ARG A 177 3.53 1.36 -25.89
C ARG A 177 4.38 0.68 -24.84
N THR A 178 4.14 -0.60 -24.60
CA THR A 178 4.98 -1.35 -23.65
C THR A 178 6.33 -1.59 -24.27
N LEU A 179 7.42 -1.22 -23.61
CA LEU A 179 8.79 -1.52 -24.06
C LEU A 179 9.38 -2.72 -23.32
N LEU A 180 9.06 -2.86 -22.02
CA LEU A 180 9.59 -3.95 -21.20
C LEU A 180 8.52 -4.54 -20.29
N ARG A 181 8.58 -5.86 -20.13
CA ARG A 181 7.76 -6.64 -19.18
C ARG A 181 8.66 -7.43 -18.26
N PHE A 182 8.47 -7.26 -16.95
CA PHE A 182 9.25 -7.91 -15.92
C PHE A 182 8.51 -9.11 -15.33
N ARG A 183 9.21 -10.24 -15.22
CA ARG A 183 8.68 -11.48 -14.60
C ARG A 183 9.67 -12.04 -13.59
N ALA A 184 9.28 -12.11 -12.33
CA ALA A 184 10.09 -12.72 -11.27
C ALA A 184 9.94 -14.25 -11.24
N SER A 185 11.02 -14.95 -10.96
CA SER A 185 11.15 -16.41 -10.90
C SER A 185 12.00 -16.82 -9.70
N SER A 186 11.71 -17.99 -9.13
CA SER A 186 12.56 -18.65 -8.13
C SER A 186 13.68 -19.47 -8.77
N ARG A 187 13.50 -19.90 -10.03
CA ARG A 187 14.52 -20.67 -10.77
C ARG A 187 15.36 -19.73 -11.62
N PRO A 188 16.68 -19.93 -11.68
CA PRO A 188 17.51 -19.22 -12.63
C PRO A 188 17.04 -19.54 -14.06
N PRO A 189 17.13 -18.57 -14.98
CA PRO A 189 17.10 -18.87 -16.42
C PRO A 189 18.13 -19.96 -16.74
N ILE A 190 17.83 -20.82 -17.72
CA ILE A 190 18.75 -21.90 -18.15
C ILE A 190 20.16 -21.33 -18.45
N VAL A 191 20.19 -20.14 -19.03
CA VAL A 191 21.42 -19.43 -19.40
C VAL A 191 22.24 -18.98 -18.17
N LEU A 192 21.61 -18.84 -17.00
CA LEU A 192 22.26 -18.46 -15.74
C LEU A 192 22.50 -19.64 -14.78
N SER A 193 22.21 -20.88 -15.21
CA SER A 193 22.34 -22.08 -14.35
C SER A 193 23.78 -22.28 -13.84
N GLY A 194 24.79 -21.94 -14.65
CA GLY A 194 26.20 -22.05 -14.27
C GLY A 194 26.62 -21.04 -13.18
N VAL A 195 25.95 -19.89 -13.11
CA VAL A 195 26.23 -18.83 -12.12
C VAL A 195 25.77 -19.25 -10.72
N GLU A 196 24.74 -20.07 -10.62
CA GLU A 196 24.22 -20.60 -9.34
C GLU A 196 25.25 -21.52 -8.67
N SER A 197 25.98 -22.31 -9.46
CA SER A 197 27.05 -23.19 -8.97
C SER A 197 28.26 -22.40 -8.42
N ALA A 198 28.60 -21.26 -9.04
CA ALA A 198 29.67 -20.39 -8.57
C ALA A 198 29.29 -19.55 -7.34
N GLN A 199 28.00 -19.23 -7.14
CA GLN A 199 27.53 -18.39 -6.04
C GLN A 199 27.07 -19.13 -4.77
N ARG A 200 26.97 -20.48 -4.79
CA ARG A 200 26.76 -21.29 -3.58
C ARG A 200 27.84 -21.07 -2.51
N GLY A 201 28.99 -20.51 -2.87
CA GLY A 201 30.10 -20.19 -1.95
C GLY A 201 29.92 -18.96 -1.04
N GLY A 202 28.79 -18.23 -1.05
CA GLY A 202 28.60 -17.23 0.02
C GLY A 202 27.66 -16.04 -0.19
N ARG A 203 26.93 -15.90 -1.31
CA ARG A 203 26.00 -14.76 -1.50
C ARG A 203 24.55 -15.18 -1.29
N ARG A 204 23.96 -14.75 -0.18
CA ARG A 204 22.52 -14.91 0.08
C ARG A 204 21.71 -14.03 -0.88
N PHE A 205 20.82 -14.67 -1.64
CA PHE A 205 19.80 -13.99 -2.42
C PHE A 205 18.87 -13.17 -1.51
N ALA A 206 18.43 -12.01 -1.98
CA ALA A 206 17.59 -11.12 -1.17
C ALA A 206 16.15 -11.61 -0.96
N THR A 207 15.67 -12.51 -1.82
CA THR A 207 14.25 -12.92 -1.84
C THR A 207 14.11 -14.37 -2.29
N SER A 208 12.96 -15.00 -1.99
CA SER A 208 12.60 -16.34 -2.50
C SER A 208 12.38 -16.41 -4.02
N ARG A 209 12.32 -15.25 -4.70
CA ARG A 209 12.26 -15.13 -6.16
C ARG A 209 13.34 -14.16 -6.65
N PRO A 210 14.61 -14.60 -6.61
CA PRO A 210 15.73 -13.70 -6.82
C PRO A 210 15.98 -13.35 -8.29
N PHE A 211 15.42 -14.11 -9.22
CA PHE A 211 15.64 -13.88 -10.65
C PHE A 211 14.47 -13.12 -11.25
N VAL A 212 14.76 -12.17 -12.12
CA VAL A 212 13.76 -11.39 -12.86
C VAL A 212 14.18 -11.37 -14.33
N THR A 213 13.24 -11.66 -15.22
CA THR A 213 13.47 -11.52 -16.66
C THR A 213 12.78 -10.26 -17.16
N ALA A 214 13.51 -9.40 -17.85
CA ALA A 214 12.98 -8.29 -18.62
C ALA A 214 12.77 -8.75 -20.06
N ARG A 215 11.54 -8.64 -20.58
CA ARG A 215 11.19 -9.07 -21.94
C ARG A 215 10.67 -7.92 -22.77
N VAL A 216 11.08 -7.87 -24.02
CA VAL A 216 10.48 -7.01 -25.03
C VAL A 216 9.12 -7.56 -25.48
N PRO A 217 8.20 -6.74 -26.02
CA PRO A 217 6.87 -7.19 -26.45
C PRO A 217 6.91 -8.26 -27.54
N SER A 218 7.93 -8.24 -28.39
CA SER A 218 8.16 -9.21 -29.46
C SER A 218 8.46 -10.63 -28.96
N GLY A 219 8.64 -10.82 -27.65
CA GLY A 219 8.85 -12.13 -27.03
C GLY A 219 10.30 -12.42 -26.63
N GLY A 220 11.25 -11.65 -27.14
CA GLY A 220 12.67 -11.73 -26.77
C GLY A 220 12.94 -11.35 -25.30
N VAL A 221 14.06 -11.84 -24.78
CA VAL A 221 14.61 -11.37 -23.50
C VAL A 221 15.50 -10.17 -23.80
N ALA A 222 15.31 -9.08 -23.06
CA ALA A 222 16.22 -7.94 -23.11
C ALA A 222 17.42 -8.17 -22.18
N PHE A 223 17.13 -8.52 -20.92
CA PHE A 223 18.14 -8.77 -19.89
C PHE A 223 17.53 -9.52 -18.71
N PHE A 224 18.40 -10.02 -17.83
CA PHE A 224 18.03 -10.64 -16.56
C PHE A 224 18.54 -9.83 -15.37
N ILE A 225 17.83 -9.93 -14.24
CA ILE A 225 18.25 -9.34 -12.96
C ILE A 225 18.36 -10.47 -11.93
N ALA A 226 19.47 -10.52 -11.21
CA ALA A 226 19.62 -11.34 -10.01
C ALA A 226 19.65 -10.43 -8.77
N ARG A 227 18.75 -10.68 -7.82
CA ARG A 227 18.60 -9.88 -6.59
C ARG A 227 19.56 -10.33 -5.51
N LEU A 228 20.46 -9.43 -5.12
CA LEU A 228 21.47 -9.67 -4.10
C LEU A 228 21.10 -8.94 -2.79
N ALA A 229 21.56 -9.43 -1.65
CA ALA A 229 21.25 -8.87 -0.33
C ALA A 229 21.50 -7.35 -0.22
N GLY A 230 22.56 -6.85 -0.86
CA GLY A 230 22.91 -5.44 -0.90
C GLY A 230 22.78 -4.78 -2.28
N GLY A 231 22.02 -5.34 -3.23
CA GLY A 231 21.97 -4.78 -4.58
C GLY A 231 21.35 -5.71 -5.62
N PHE A 232 21.85 -5.67 -6.84
CA PHE A 232 21.44 -6.57 -7.92
C PHE A 232 22.53 -6.71 -8.97
N ALA A 233 22.54 -7.82 -9.69
CA ALA A 233 23.36 -8.00 -10.89
C ALA A 233 22.44 -8.00 -12.11
N VAL A 234 22.92 -7.46 -13.22
CA VAL A 234 22.25 -7.48 -14.51
C VAL A 234 23.07 -8.33 -15.47
N PHE A 235 22.37 -9.16 -16.23
CA PHE A 235 22.94 -10.01 -17.27
C PHE A 235 22.26 -9.69 -18.57
N ASP A 236 22.98 -9.73 -19.67
CA ASP A 236 22.42 -9.53 -21.01
C ASP A 236 21.44 -10.67 -21.39
N ALA A 237 20.89 -10.60 -22.62
CA ALA A 237 19.98 -11.61 -23.14
C ALA A 237 20.61 -13.02 -23.22
N ASP A 238 21.93 -13.09 -23.38
CA ASP A 238 22.75 -14.30 -23.46
C ASP A 238 23.26 -14.77 -22.10
N GLY A 239 22.80 -14.13 -21.01
CA GLY A 239 23.16 -14.49 -19.64
C GLY A 239 24.59 -14.14 -19.25
N ARG A 240 25.32 -13.36 -20.04
CA ARG A 240 26.64 -12.85 -19.67
C ARG A 240 26.47 -11.69 -18.68
N PRO A 241 27.36 -11.55 -17.69
CA PRO A 241 27.28 -10.45 -16.74
C PRO A 241 27.47 -9.12 -17.48
N ALA A 242 26.49 -8.23 -17.37
CA ALA A 242 26.56 -6.88 -17.95
C ALA A 242 27.07 -5.87 -16.91
N LEU A 243 26.57 -5.95 -15.68
CA LEU A 243 26.98 -5.09 -14.57
C LEU A 243 26.50 -5.60 -13.21
N VAL A 244 27.04 -5.04 -12.14
CA VAL A 244 26.60 -5.24 -10.76
C VAL A 244 26.35 -3.90 -10.09
N VAL A 245 25.16 -3.76 -9.50
CA VAL A 245 24.81 -2.62 -8.65
C VAL A 245 24.90 -3.04 -7.19
N ARG A 246 25.69 -2.31 -6.39
CA ARG A 246 25.92 -2.59 -4.97
C ARG A 246 25.61 -1.36 -4.13
N ARG A 247 24.94 -1.56 -3.00
CA ARG A 247 24.68 -0.51 -2.00
C ARG A 247 25.99 -0.15 -1.30
N SER A 248 26.36 1.13 -1.35
CA SER A 248 27.50 1.71 -0.64
C SER A 248 27.08 2.43 0.64
N SER A 249 25.86 3.00 0.70
CA SER A 249 25.28 3.57 1.93
C SER A 249 23.80 3.23 2.08
N VAL A 250 23.33 3.08 3.32
CA VAL A 250 21.92 2.81 3.67
C VAL A 250 21.10 4.09 3.73
N SER A 251 21.65 5.16 4.34
CA SER A 251 20.95 6.44 4.50
C SER A 251 21.92 7.62 4.39
N PRO A 252 21.78 8.49 3.37
CA PRO A 252 20.92 8.31 2.21
C PRO A 252 21.36 7.08 1.38
N PRO A 253 20.43 6.38 0.71
CA PRO A 253 20.74 5.25 -0.15
C PRO A 253 21.66 5.69 -1.28
N ARG A 254 22.86 5.12 -1.30
CA ARG A 254 23.84 5.27 -2.39
C ARG A 254 24.18 3.90 -2.94
N LEU A 255 24.23 3.79 -4.26
CA LEU A 255 24.57 2.55 -4.95
C LEU A 255 25.70 2.83 -5.94
N GLU A 256 26.66 1.92 -6.02
CA GLU A 256 27.72 1.90 -7.02
C GLU A 256 27.31 0.97 -8.15
N ILE A 257 27.62 1.37 -9.38
CA ILE A 257 27.45 0.57 -10.60
C ILE A 257 28.83 0.15 -11.04
N LEU A 258 29.06 -1.16 -11.10
CA LEU A 258 30.33 -1.77 -11.45
C LEU A 258 30.15 -2.60 -12.72
N ALA A 259 31.11 -2.51 -13.62
CA ALA A 259 31.28 -3.44 -14.74
C ALA A 259 31.63 -4.85 -14.24
N PRO A 260 31.59 -5.88 -15.12
CA PRO A 260 31.87 -7.27 -14.73
C PRO A 260 33.27 -7.49 -14.17
N ASP A 261 34.25 -6.71 -14.66
CA ASP A 261 35.63 -6.64 -14.20
C ASP A 261 35.82 -5.82 -12.91
N ARG A 262 34.72 -5.29 -12.34
CA ARG A 262 34.65 -4.40 -11.18
C ARG A 262 35.10 -2.97 -11.42
N THR A 263 35.33 -2.57 -12.67
CA THR A 263 35.57 -1.16 -13.00
C THR A 263 34.33 -0.33 -12.67
N PRO A 264 34.45 0.81 -11.97
CA PRO A 264 33.31 1.67 -11.68
C PRO A 264 32.76 2.30 -12.96
N LEU A 265 31.46 2.14 -13.21
CA LEU A 265 30.75 2.75 -14.33
C LEU A 265 29.98 4.01 -13.91
N GLY A 266 29.62 4.09 -12.62
CA GLY A 266 28.89 5.22 -12.08
C GLY A 266 28.23 4.90 -10.75
N ARG A 267 27.28 5.75 -10.37
CA ARG A 267 26.59 5.70 -9.07
C ARG A 267 25.14 6.13 -9.18
N ILE A 268 24.29 5.54 -8.36
CA ILE A 268 22.90 5.96 -8.17
C ILE A 268 22.83 6.64 -6.80
N VAL A 269 22.47 7.92 -6.83
CA VAL A 269 22.40 8.78 -5.66
C VAL A 269 21.02 9.45 -5.59
N PRO A 270 20.59 9.96 -4.42
CA PRO A 270 19.41 10.82 -4.36
C PRO A 270 19.57 12.00 -5.32
N HIS A 271 18.50 12.36 -6.01
CA HIS A 271 18.51 13.53 -6.87
C HIS A 271 18.77 14.81 -6.05
N PRO A 272 19.54 15.80 -6.55
CA PRO A 272 19.91 17.01 -5.83
C PRO A 272 18.75 17.71 -5.11
N GLY A 273 19.06 18.32 -3.95
CA GLY A 273 18.05 18.88 -3.05
C GLY A 273 17.20 17.80 -2.36
N GLY A 274 17.74 16.58 -2.27
CA GLY A 274 17.05 15.38 -1.79
C GLY A 274 17.68 14.61 -0.67
N GLU A 275 18.82 15.07 -0.15
CA GLU A 275 19.52 14.37 0.92
C GLU A 275 18.65 14.21 2.17
N ASP A 276 17.82 15.21 2.49
CA ASP A 276 16.95 15.18 3.69
C ASP A 276 15.76 14.21 3.56
N ARG A 277 15.42 13.77 2.34
CA ARG A 277 14.25 12.92 2.06
C ARG A 277 14.53 11.93 0.92
N PRO A 278 15.31 10.88 1.19
CA PRO A 278 15.62 9.88 0.18
C PRO A 278 14.37 9.09 -0.24
N GLY A 279 14.29 8.72 -1.52
CA GLY A 279 13.24 7.81 -2.01
C GLY A 279 12.25 8.37 -3.04
N VAL A 280 12.26 9.68 -3.32
CA VAL A 280 11.36 10.29 -4.32
C VAL A 280 11.98 10.34 -5.71
N ALA A 281 13.27 10.66 -5.81
CA ALA A 281 13.98 10.75 -7.07
C ALA A 281 15.46 10.38 -6.88
N PHE A 282 16.03 9.74 -7.89
CA PHE A 282 17.40 9.29 -7.93
C PHE A 282 18.04 9.72 -9.23
N ALA A 283 19.29 10.17 -9.16
CA ALA A 283 20.12 10.43 -10.33
C ALA A 283 21.11 9.26 -10.49
N LEU A 284 21.23 8.76 -11.72
CA LEU A 284 22.29 7.87 -12.12
C LEU A 284 23.38 8.73 -12.76
N ILE A 285 24.53 8.80 -12.10
CA ILE A 285 25.67 9.63 -12.48
C ILE A 285 26.77 8.71 -13.01
N THR A 286 27.33 9.02 -14.17
CA THR A 286 28.47 8.35 -14.79
C THR A 286 29.78 8.67 -14.07
N GLU A 287 30.69 7.71 -13.98
CA GLU A 287 31.95 7.91 -13.22
C GLU A 287 32.95 8.81 -13.97
N GLY A 288 32.98 8.76 -15.31
CA GLY A 288 34.01 9.41 -16.12
C GLY A 288 33.86 10.93 -16.24
N ASP A 289 32.66 11.39 -16.55
CA ASP A 289 32.32 12.79 -16.85
C ASP A 289 31.47 13.43 -15.72
N GLY A 290 30.96 12.63 -14.78
CA GLY A 290 30.04 13.10 -13.75
C GLY A 290 28.66 13.51 -14.30
N GLU A 291 28.36 13.18 -15.56
CA GLU A 291 27.09 13.51 -16.18
C GLU A 291 25.95 12.65 -15.62
N THR A 292 24.72 13.17 -15.72
CA THR A 292 23.55 12.39 -15.34
C THR A 292 23.10 11.58 -16.54
N ALA A 293 23.29 10.26 -16.50
CA ALA A 293 22.84 9.36 -17.58
C ALA A 293 21.33 9.06 -17.49
N ALA A 294 20.75 9.05 -16.28
CA ALA A 294 19.31 8.87 -16.12
C ALA A 294 18.79 9.45 -14.80
N VAL A 295 17.51 9.83 -14.78
CA VAL A 295 16.79 10.21 -13.56
C VAL A 295 15.61 9.26 -13.35
N VAL A 296 15.53 8.69 -12.15
CA VAL A 296 14.51 7.73 -11.74
C VAL A 296 13.62 8.34 -10.68
N VAL A 297 12.35 8.58 -11.01
CA VAL A 297 11.40 9.31 -10.15
C VAL A 297 10.24 8.41 -9.73
N ALA A 298 9.93 8.40 -8.44
CA ALA A 298 8.76 7.74 -7.88
C ALA A 298 7.49 8.56 -8.17
N LYS A 299 6.59 8.00 -8.99
CA LYS A 299 5.24 8.53 -9.23
C LYS A 299 4.23 7.61 -8.57
N PHE A 300 4.05 7.78 -7.26
CA PHE A 300 3.15 6.97 -6.42
C PHE A 300 3.57 5.49 -6.36
N LEU A 301 2.83 4.60 -7.03
CA LEU A 301 3.13 3.16 -7.13
C LEU A 301 3.88 2.78 -8.41
N ARG A 302 4.31 3.77 -9.20
CA ARG A 302 5.06 3.59 -10.45
C ARG A 302 6.37 4.36 -10.39
N TRP A 303 7.31 3.95 -11.21
CA TRP A 303 8.57 4.64 -11.41
C TRP A 303 8.62 5.16 -12.84
N VAL A 304 9.17 6.35 -13.00
CA VAL A 304 9.49 6.96 -14.28
C VAL A 304 11.00 6.98 -14.40
N VAL A 305 11.53 6.50 -15.52
CA VAL A 305 12.96 6.58 -15.86
C VAL A 305 13.08 7.51 -17.05
N VAL A 306 13.79 8.61 -16.87
CA VAL A 306 14.12 9.54 -17.97
C VAL A 306 15.59 9.38 -18.26
N PHE A 307 15.95 9.06 -19.50
CA PHE A 307 17.34 9.00 -19.93
C PHE A 307 17.77 10.38 -20.40
N CYS A 308 18.98 10.78 -20.05
CA CYS A 308 19.57 12.01 -20.55
C CYS A 308 20.55 11.64 -21.66
N GLY A 309 20.34 12.18 -22.86
CA GLY A 309 21.14 11.79 -24.04
C GLY A 309 20.91 10.33 -24.44
N ASP A 310 21.97 9.68 -24.95
CA ASP A 310 21.97 8.26 -25.32
C ASP A 310 22.98 7.48 -24.46
N PRO A 311 22.63 7.18 -23.20
CA PRO A 311 23.56 6.53 -22.30
C PRO A 311 23.88 5.10 -22.78
N PRO A 312 25.11 4.61 -22.55
CA PRO A 312 25.50 3.25 -22.91
C PRO A 312 24.50 2.21 -22.41
N GLU A 313 24.31 1.14 -23.19
CA GLU A 313 23.34 0.09 -22.90
C GLU A 313 23.42 -0.44 -21.45
N PRO A 314 24.61 -0.69 -20.86
CA PRO A 314 24.70 -1.11 -19.45
C PRO A 314 24.01 -0.12 -18.50
N LEU A 315 24.20 1.20 -18.69
CA LEU A 315 23.58 2.20 -17.82
C LEU A 315 22.07 2.29 -18.03
N ARG A 316 21.58 2.08 -19.27
CA ARG A 316 20.14 1.99 -19.55
C ARG A 316 19.50 0.81 -18.82
N GLN A 317 20.16 -0.35 -18.87
CA GLN A 317 19.72 -1.53 -18.16
C GLN A 317 19.79 -1.33 -16.63
N ALA A 318 20.84 -0.68 -16.11
CA ALA A 318 20.98 -0.35 -14.69
C ALA A 318 19.84 0.55 -14.19
N ALA A 319 19.55 1.65 -14.89
CA ALA A 319 18.48 2.58 -14.50
C ALA A 319 17.10 1.88 -14.49
N THR A 320 16.83 1.07 -15.51
CA THR A 320 15.55 0.36 -15.61
C THR A 320 15.43 -0.74 -14.57
N ALA A 321 16.50 -1.51 -14.34
CA ALA A 321 16.55 -2.52 -13.29
C ALA A 321 16.41 -1.89 -11.89
N PHE A 322 17.07 -0.74 -11.66
CA PHE A 322 16.91 0.02 -10.43
C PHE A 322 15.47 0.48 -10.24
N ALA A 323 14.82 1.06 -11.25
CA ALA A 323 13.41 1.47 -11.15
C ALA A 323 12.46 0.31 -10.82
N PHE A 324 12.75 -0.89 -11.31
CA PHE A 324 12.02 -2.11 -10.95
C PHE A 324 12.28 -2.53 -9.48
N GLU A 325 13.52 -2.40 -9.01
CA GLU A 325 13.99 -2.84 -7.69
C GLU A 325 13.92 -1.75 -6.60
N ALA A 326 13.64 -0.50 -6.95
CA ALA A 326 13.80 0.66 -6.07
C ALA A 326 13.00 0.50 -4.77
N LEU A 327 11.74 0.04 -4.82
CA LEU A 327 10.94 -0.23 -3.62
C LEU A 327 11.56 -1.24 -2.64
N ARG A 328 12.44 -2.14 -3.11
CA ARG A 328 13.19 -3.06 -2.25
C ARG A 328 14.46 -2.39 -1.73
N LEU A 329 15.14 -1.63 -2.58
CA LEU A 329 16.45 -1.04 -2.28
C LEU A 329 16.36 0.26 -1.46
N THR A 330 15.18 0.86 -1.35
CA THR A 330 14.96 2.10 -0.57
C THR A 330 14.10 1.87 0.67
N ARG A 331 13.78 0.61 0.99
CA ARG A 331 13.32 0.20 2.32
C ARG A 331 14.52 -0.11 3.20
#